data_AF-A0A438CJZ9-F1
#
_entry.id   AF-A0A438CJZ9-F1
#
_cell.length_a   1.000
_cell.length_b   1.000
_cell.length_c   1.000
_cell.angle_alpha   90.00
_cell.angle_beta   90.00
_cell.angle_gamma   90.00
#
_symmetry.space_group_name_H-M   'P 1'
#
loop_
_entity.id
_entity.type
_entity.pdbx_description
1 polymer ?
#
loop_
_entity_poly.entity_id
_entity_poly.type
_entity_poly.pdbx_seq_one_letter_code
_entity_poly.pdbx_strand_id
1 'polypeptide(L)'
;MEKLQTNIINILKALLDKLENSQGYGFRSFVRRQLTYYEASRVASSIRDEIKAWVDHESLKNLVRTIEESGDEDEKIEVLKEFESWVSQGFDRDLQDLILRTKIFTIVESILCDSQCSVSIREESAAVIVSLVRFNKDVFVGLVLMGPTIRVLISISSCRSIQVLTSLIKLIKSPLIDIIESNGEIPKIISLLSSPDLSIQVAAMDCILEIGYFGRKEAIEAMFGDGLIEKLMELQRSENEGDSITETENGGGGCEEPEMGLKRRFSSCVARFAVQLEVGEGLRQREKREFKLEVLKRVKESSVSEAEAATIVAEVLWGSSP
;
A
#
# COMPACT_ATOMS: atom_id res chain seq x y z
N MET A 1 -38.45 -2.58 2.11
CA MET A 1 -38.44 -2.39 3.58
C MET A 1 -39.74 -2.90 4.21
N GLU A 2 -40.90 -2.27 4.02
CA GLU A 2 -42.16 -2.69 4.71
C GLU A 2 -42.57 -4.16 4.47
N LYS A 3 -42.54 -4.64 3.22
CA LYS A 3 -42.91 -6.03 2.87
C LYS A 3 -41.96 -7.10 3.46
N LEU A 4 -40.70 -6.74 3.68
CA LEU A 4 -39.67 -7.63 4.21
C LEU A 4 -39.77 -7.73 5.73
N GLN A 5 -40.04 -6.59 6.39
CA GLN A 5 -40.38 -6.52 7.81
C GLN A 5 -41.65 -7.33 8.14
N THR A 6 -42.70 -7.26 7.31
CA THR A 6 -43.94 -8.03 7.58
C THR A 6 -43.71 -9.55 7.50
N ASN A 7 -42.92 -10.01 6.54
CA ASN A 7 -42.60 -11.43 6.38
C ASN A 7 -41.73 -11.95 7.54
N ILE A 8 -40.71 -11.20 7.95
CA ILE A 8 -39.85 -11.57 9.09
C ILE A 8 -40.66 -11.67 10.39
N ILE A 9 -41.54 -10.70 10.64
CA ILE A 9 -42.41 -10.70 11.83
C ILE A 9 -43.36 -11.91 11.81
N ASN A 10 -43.92 -12.26 10.65
CA ASN A 10 -44.80 -13.43 10.53
C ASN A 10 -44.05 -14.75 10.74
N ILE A 11 -42.81 -14.86 10.26
CA ILE A 11 -41.95 -16.03 10.48
C ILE A 11 -41.60 -16.16 11.97
N LEU A 12 -41.23 -15.07 12.64
CA LEU A 12 -40.94 -15.06 14.07
C LEU A 12 -42.16 -15.45 14.91
N LYS A 13 -43.35 -14.94 14.58
CA LYS A 13 -44.61 -15.33 15.23
C LYS A 13 -44.91 -16.82 15.06
N ALA A 14 -44.77 -17.34 13.83
CA ALA A 14 -44.98 -18.77 13.57
C ALA A 14 -43.96 -19.67 14.29
N LEU A 15 -42.73 -19.21 14.49
CA LEU A 15 -41.71 -19.92 15.27
C LEU A 15 -42.02 -19.90 16.78
N LEU A 16 -42.51 -18.78 17.30
CA LEU A 16 -42.95 -18.65 18.69
C LEU A 16 -44.12 -19.59 18.97
N ASP A 17 -45.14 -19.61 18.10
CA ASP A 17 -46.29 -20.52 18.20
C ASP A 17 -45.86 -21.99 18.15
N LYS A 18 -44.88 -22.36 17.30
CA LYS A 18 -44.31 -23.72 17.25
C LYS A 18 -43.57 -24.08 18.55
N LEU A 19 -42.90 -23.12 19.17
CA LEU A 19 -42.14 -23.32 20.40
C LEU A 19 -43.10 -23.54 21.59
N GLU A 20 -44.15 -22.72 21.71
CA GLU A 20 -45.21 -22.86 22.72
C GLU A 20 -45.94 -24.22 22.62
N ASN A 21 -46.21 -24.68 21.39
CA ASN A 21 -46.84 -25.98 21.13
C ASN A 21 -45.90 -27.19 21.33
N SER A 22 -44.64 -26.97 21.71
CA SER A 22 -43.61 -28.03 21.87
C SER A 22 -43.10 -28.20 23.31
N GLN A 23 -43.87 -27.75 24.31
CA GLN A 23 -43.43 -27.72 25.72
C GLN A 23 -43.38 -29.07 26.46
N GLY A 24 -43.73 -30.19 25.84
CA GLY A 24 -43.67 -31.52 26.48
C GLY A 24 -42.25 -32.03 26.80
N TYR A 25 -42.13 -33.01 27.70
CA TYR A 25 -40.86 -33.60 28.16
C TYR A 25 -40.39 -34.84 27.36
N GLY A 26 -41.00 -35.15 26.21
CA GLY A 26 -40.66 -36.32 25.39
C GLY A 26 -39.49 -36.08 24.41
N PHE A 27 -38.83 -37.15 23.96
CA PHE A 27 -37.76 -37.06 22.95
C PHE A 27 -38.21 -36.34 21.67
N ARG A 28 -39.47 -36.52 21.24
CA ARG A 28 -40.04 -35.83 20.07
C ARG A 28 -40.17 -34.31 20.26
N SER A 29 -40.53 -33.85 21.46
CA SER A 29 -40.62 -32.42 21.75
C SER A 29 -39.24 -31.78 21.92
N PHE A 30 -38.27 -32.53 22.44
CA PHE A 30 -36.86 -32.10 22.47
C PHE A 30 -36.30 -31.86 21.06
N VAL A 31 -36.45 -32.83 20.14
CA VAL A 31 -35.98 -32.68 18.75
C VAL A 31 -36.71 -31.53 18.03
N ARG A 32 -38.03 -31.39 18.24
CA ARG A 32 -38.81 -30.29 17.65
C ARG A 32 -38.33 -28.92 18.15
N ARG A 33 -38.02 -28.77 19.44
CA ARG A 33 -37.48 -27.53 20.02
C ARG A 33 -36.10 -27.19 19.45
N GLN A 34 -35.23 -28.18 19.28
CA GLN A 34 -33.90 -27.96 18.70
C GLN A 34 -33.98 -27.52 17.23
N LEU A 35 -34.88 -28.10 16.45
CA LEU A 35 -35.16 -27.66 15.08
C LEU A 35 -35.71 -26.23 15.05
N THR A 36 -36.64 -25.89 15.94
CA THR A 36 -37.18 -24.52 16.04
C THR A 36 -36.11 -23.52 16.49
N TYR A 37 -35.19 -23.91 17.39
CA TYR A 37 -34.07 -23.06 17.80
C TYR A 37 -33.09 -22.81 16.65
N TYR A 38 -32.80 -23.84 15.86
CA TYR A 38 -32.00 -23.70 14.63
C TYR A 38 -32.69 -22.78 13.60
N GLU A 39 -33.99 -22.96 13.38
CA GLU A 39 -34.78 -22.09 12.49
C GLU A 39 -34.77 -20.63 12.98
N ALA A 40 -34.94 -20.41 14.28
CA ALA A 40 -34.88 -19.08 14.89
C ALA A 40 -33.49 -18.46 14.76
N SER A 41 -32.43 -19.24 15.01
CA SER A 41 -31.05 -18.77 14.83
C SER A 41 -30.77 -18.42 13.37
N ARG A 42 -31.26 -19.21 12.40
CA ARG A 42 -31.12 -18.92 10.98
C ARG A 42 -31.84 -17.63 10.58
N VAL A 43 -33.05 -17.42 11.09
CA VAL A 43 -33.80 -16.17 10.86
C VAL A 43 -33.09 -14.98 11.50
N ALA A 44 -32.59 -15.13 12.73
CA ALA A 44 -31.82 -14.09 13.40
C ALA A 44 -30.53 -13.72 12.66
N SER A 45 -29.82 -14.72 12.10
CA SER A 45 -28.67 -14.48 11.21
C SER A 45 -29.08 -13.72 9.96
N SER A 46 -30.14 -14.14 9.27
CA SER A 46 -30.64 -13.44 8.07
C SER A 46 -31.04 -11.98 8.36
N ILE A 47 -31.69 -11.72 9.49
CA ILE A 47 -32.05 -10.35 9.91
C ILE A 47 -30.78 -9.54 10.18
N ARG A 48 -29.80 -10.12 10.88
CA ARG A 48 -28.53 -9.45 11.18
C ARG A 48 -27.80 -9.06 9.90
N ASP A 49 -27.73 -9.97 8.93
CA ASP A 49 -27.06 -9.74 7.66
C ASP A 49 -27.77 -8.62 6.86
N GLU A 50 -29.11 -8.60 6.87
CA GLU A 50 -29.88 -7.56 6.20
C GLU A 50 -29.75 -6.19 6.89
N ILE A 51 -29.78 -6.14 8.23
CA ILE A 51 -29.52 -4.91 8.99
C ILE A 51 -28.10 -4.41 8.69
N LYS A 52 -27.11 -5.30 8.69
CA LYS A 52 -25.73 -4.96 8.37
C LYS A 52 -25.63 -4.37 6.96
N ALA A 53 -26.20 -5.04 5.95
CA ALA A 53 -26.20 -4.54 4.58
C ALA A 53 -26.87 -3.16 4.44
N TRP A 54 -27.96 -2.92 5.18
CA TRP A 54 -28.63 -1.61 5.19
C TRP A 54 -27.79 -0.53 5.87
N VAL A 55 -27.17 -0.85 7.02
CA VAL A 55 -26.25 0.07 7.72
C VAL A 55 -25.06 0.38 6.83
N ASP A 56 -24.43 -0.63 6.23
CA ASP A 56 -23.29 -0.47 5.32
C ASP A 56 -23.67 0.43 4.13
N HIS A 57 -24.85 0.23 3.54
CA HIS A 57 -25.38 1.08 2.46
C HIS A 57 -25.53 2.55 2.86
N GLU A 58 -26.16 2.80 4.02
CA GLU A 58 -26.41 4.14 4.51
C GLU A 58 -25.11 4.85 4.94
N SER A 59 -24.21 4.12 5.61
CA SER A 59 -22.88 4.61 5.98
C SER A 59 -22.07 5.02 4.75
N LEU A 60 -22.02 4.18 3.71
CA LEU A 60 -21.27 4.54 2.50
C LEU A 60 -21.90 5.72 1.76
N LYS A 61 -23.22 5.83 1.76
CA LYS A 61 -23.91 6.97 1.15
C LYS A 61 -23.62 8.28 1.91
N ASN A 62 -23.65 8.24 3.24
CA ASN A 62 -23.29 9.38 4.07
C ASN A 62 -21.84 9.79 3.85
N LEU A 63 -20.94 8.80 3.77
CA LEU A 63 -19.54 9.01 3.46
C LEU A 63 -19.33 9.73 2.13
N VAL A 64 -19.94 9.23 1.04
CA VAL A 64 -19.81 9.85 -0.29
C VAL A 64 -20.35 11.28 -0.25
N ARG A 65 -21.49 11.50 0.41
CA ARG A 65 -22.06 12.84 0.58
C ARG A 65 -21.10 13.77 1.31
N THR A 66 -20.50 13.34 2.43
CA THR A 66 -19.56 14.19 3.18
C THR A 66 -18.31 14.51 2.35
N ILE A 67 -17.79 13.54 1.59
CA ILE A 67 -16.64 13.74 0.71
C ILE A 67 -16.92 14.79 -0.39
N GLU A 68 -18.11 14.74 -1.00
CA GLU A 68 -18.50 15.64 -2.10
C GLU A 68 -18.99 17.01 -1.62
N GLU A 69 -19.78 17.07 -0.56
CA GLU A 69 -20.52 18.27 -0.15
C GLU A 69 -19.85 19.05 0.98
N SER A 70 -19.02 18.41 1.82
CA SER A 70 -18.39 19.12 2.94
C SER A 70 -17.38 20.15 2.43
N GLY A 71 -17.35 21.33 3.05
CA GLY A 71 -16.29 22.32 2.86
C GLY A 71 -15.13 22.14 3.83
N ASP A 72 -15.27 21.26 4.82
CA ASP A 72 -14.28 21.00 5.85
C ASP A 72 -13.36 19.85 5.40
N GLU A 73 -12.07 20.15 5.22
CA GLU A 73 -11.09 19.13 4.82
C GLU A 73 -10.82 18.12 5.95
N ASP A 74 -10.91 18.53 7.21
CA ASP A 74 -10.63 17.65 8.35
C ASP A 74 -11.72 16.58 8.48
N GLU A 75 -12.98 16.97 8.31
CA GLU A 75 -14.12 16.04 8.27
C GLU A 75 -13.96 15.01 7.14
N LYS A 76 -13.51 15.45 5.96
CA LYS A 76 -13.24 14.54 4.82
C LYS A 76 -12.12 13.55 5.15
N ILE A 77 -11.05 14.01 5.79
CA ILE A 77 -9.93 13.15 6.18
C ILE A 77 -10.40 12.09 7.19
N GLU A 78 -11.19 12.46 8.19
CA GLU A 78 -11.73 11.50 9.17
C GLU A 78 -12.58 10.42 8.50
N VAL A 79 -13.45 10.84 7.59
CA VAL A 79 -14.33 9.94 6.83
C VAL A 79 -13.53 9.02 5.89
N LEU A 80 -12.49 9.53 5.24
CA LEU A 80 -11.59 8.72 4.41
C LEU A 80 -10.84 7.66 5.24
N LYS A 81 -10.36 8.01 6.44
CA LYS A 81 -9.71 7.07 7.36
C LYS A 81 -10.66 5.99 7.88
N GLU A 82 -11.90 6.36 8.18
CA GLU A 82 -12.92 5.39 8.58
C GLU A 82 -13.16 4.38 7.45
N PHE A 83 -13.27 4.86 6.22
CA PHE A 83 -13.43 3.99 5.05
C PHE A 83 -12.20 3.13 4.77
N GLU A 84 -11.00 3.68 4.88
CA GLU A 84 -9.76 2.92 4.76
C GLU A 84 -9.73 1.76 5.77
N SER A 85 -10.02 2.05 7.03
CA SER A 85 -10.10 1.06 8.11
C SER A 85 -11.15 0.00 7.81
N TRP A 86 -12.32 0.42 7.31
CA TRP A 86 -13.42 -0.48 6.98
C TRP A 86 -13.05 -1.44 5.84
N VAL A 87 -12.53 -0.93 4.73
CA VAL A 87 -12.09 -1.74 3.57
C VAL A 87 -10.92 -2.66 3.94
N SER A 88 -10.10 -2.25 4.91
CA SER A 88 -8.95 -3.05 5.40
C SER A 88 -9.35 -4.26 6.26
N GLN A 89 -10.61 -4.36 6.72
CA GLN A 89 -11.08 -5.51 7.52
C GLN A 89 -11.13 -6.82 6.74
N GLY A 90 -11.10 -6.76 5.41
CA GLY A 90 -11.06 -7.92 4.53
C GLY A 90 -12.15 -7.87 3.46
N PHE A 91 -12.10 -8.84 2.56
CA PHE A 91 -13.00 -8.91 1.42
C PHE A 91 -14.44 -9.22 1.85
N ASP A 92 -15.39 -8.38 1.41
CA ASP A 92 -16.82 -8.57 1.56
C ASP A 92 -17.53 -8.31 0.22
N ARG A 93 -18.33 -9.29 -0.23
CA ARG A 93 -18.97 -9.23 -1.55
C ARG A 93 -20.05 -8.16 -1.62
N ASP A 94 -20.82 -7.98 -0.54
CA ASP A 94 -21.95 -7.06 -0.53
C ASP A 94 -21.44 -5.62 -0.41
N LEU A 95 -20.34 -5.41 0.34
CA LEU A 95 -19.58 -4.16 0.34
C LEU A 95 -18.97 -3.86 -1.03
N GLN A 96 -18.44 -4.85 -1.76
CA GLN A 96 -17.93 -4.62 -3.11
C GLN A 96 -19.03 -4.13 -4.06
N ASP A 97 -20.20 -4.78 -4.06
CA ASP A 97 -21.33 -4.34 -4.90
C ASP A 97 -21.71 -2.89 -4.58
N LEU A 98 -21.68 -2.54 -3.30
CA LEU A 98 -21.96 -1.19 -2.83
C LEU A 98 -20.90 -0.17 -3.30
N ILE A 99 -19.61 -0.46 -3.12
CA ILE A 99 -18.47 0.36 -3.57
C ILE A 99 -18.55 0.62 -5.08
N LEU A 100 -18.88 -0.40 -5.87
CA LEU A 100 -19.01 -0.29 -7.32
C LEU A 100 -20.20 0.57 -7.73
N ARG A 101 -21.34 0.44 -7.05
CA ARG A 101 -22.53 1.25 -7.32
C ARG A 101 -22.34 2.72 -6.98
N THR A 102 -21.65 3.03 -5.88
CA THR A 102 -21.36 4.40 -5.46
C THR A 102 -20.22 5.04 -6.25
N LYS A 103 -19.44 4.25 -7.01
CA LYS A 103 -18.28 4.73 -7.78
C LYS A 103 -17.26 5.48 -6.93
N ILE A 104 -17.13 5.09 -5.66
CA ILE A 104 -16.25 5.76 -4.70
C ILE A 104 -14.80 5.83 -5.15
N PHE A 105 -14.31 4.83 -5.90
CA PHE A 105 -12.96 4.89 -6.49
C PHE A 105 -12.77 6.15 -7.35
N THR A 106 -13.72 6.46 -8.24
CA THR A 106 -13.64 7.63 -9.12
C THR A 106 -13.69 8.94 -8.33
N ILE A 107 -14.48 8.98 -7.25
CA ILE A 107 -14.59 10.15 -6.37
C ILE A 107 -13.25 10.37 -5.65
N VAL A 108 -12.69 9.34 -5.04
CA VAL A 108 -11.41 9.41 -4.33
C VAL A 108 -10.25 9.70 -5.29
N GLU A 109 -10.24 9.10 -6.48
CA GLU A 109 -9.25 9.42 -7.51
C GLU A 109 -9.35 10.88 -7.97
N SER A 110 -10.57 11.42 -8.10
CA SER A 110 -10.75 12.83 -8.47
C SER A 110 -10.17 13.79 -7.43
N ILE A 111 -10.32 13.48 -6.14
CA ILE A 111 -9.75 14.27 -5.03
C ILE A 111 -8.23 14.18 -5.03
N LEU A 112 -7.67 12.98 -5.21
CA LEU A 112 -6.23 12.79 -5.35
C LEU A 112 -5.68 13.65 -6.51
N CYS A 113 -6.41 13.74 -7.61
CA CYS A 113 -6.01 14.47 -8.81
C CYS A 113 -6.29 15.97 -8.75
N ASP A 114 -7.12 16.43 -7.83
CA ASP A 114 -7.44 17.84 -7.69
C ASP A 114 -6.26 18.58 -7.04
N SER A 115 -5.63 19.47 -7.80
CA SER A 115 -4.53 20.30 -7.30
C SER A 115 -4.97 21.40 -6.34
N GLN A 116 -6.28 21.68 -6.25
CA GLN A 116 -6.84 22.65 -5.29
C GLN A 116 -6.96 22.06 -3.88
N CYS A 117 -7.05 20.73 -3.77
CA CYS A 117 -7.07 20.03 -2.49
C CYS A 117 -5.70 20.07 -1.81
N SER A 118 -5.70 20.14 -0.47
CA SER A 118 -4.46 20.07 0.31
C SER A 118 -3.71 18.75 0.10
N VAL A 119 -2.41 18.74 0.37
CA VAL A 119 -1.60 17.51 0.27
C VAL A 119 -2.13 16.43 1.21
N SER A 120 -2.59 16.80 2.41
CA SER A 120 -3.11 15.87 3.41
C SER A 120 -4.30 15.05 2.90
N ILE A 121 -5.35 15.70 2.39
CA ILE A 121 -6.54 14.98 1.89
C ILE A 121 -6.22 14.13 0.66
N ARG A 122 -5.27 14.58 -0.18
CA ARG A 122 -4.80 13.82 -1.36
C ARG A 122 -4.03 12.58 -0.95
N GLU A 123 -3.19 12.66 0.09
CA GLU A 123 -2.47 11.50 0.64
C GLU A 123 -3.42 10.48 1.28
N GLU A 124 -4.43 10.93 2.03
CA GLU A 124 -5.44 10.03 2.62
C GLU A 124 -6.31 9.38 1.53
N SER A 125 -6.63 10.13 0.46
CA SER A 125 -7.28 9.57 -0.73
C SER A 125 -6.42 8.50 -1.40
N ALA A 126 -5.10 8.72 -1.48
CA ALA A 126 -4.17 7.73 -2.00
C ALA A 126 -4.11 6.47 -1.13
N ALA A 127 -4.13 6.60 0.20
CA ALA A 127 -4.18 5.48 1.12
C ALA A 127 -5.45 4.64 0.93
N VAL A 128 -6.61 5.28 0.75
CA VAL A 128 -7.87 4.60 0.41
C VAL A 128 -7.75 3.81 -0.90
N ILE A 129 -7.11 4.37 -1.94
CA ILE A 129 -6.88 3.65 -3.21
C ILE A 129 -6.06 2.37 -3.00
N VAL A 130 -5.01 2.42 -2.18
CA VAL A 130 -4.22 1.22 -1.81
C VAL A 130 -5.10 0.18 -1.13
N SER A 131 -5.92 0.61 -0.18
CA SER A 131 -6.84 -0.28 0.55
C SER A 131 -7.88 -0.91 -0.37
N LEU A 132 -8.41 -0.17 -1.35
CA LEU A 132 -9.31 -0.71 -2.38
C LEU A 132 -8.62 -1.76 -3.25
N VAL A 133 -7.38 -1.51 -3.72
CA VAL A 133 -6.60 -2.49 -4.49
C VAL A 133 -6.33 -3.74 -3.66
N ARG A 134 -6.03 -3.59 -2.37
CA ARG A 134 -5.83 -4.72 -1.45
C ARG A 134 -7.12 -5.52 -1.23
N PHE A 135 -8.25 -4.84 -1.16
CA PHE A 135 -9.57 -5.44 -0.98
C PHE A 135 -9.98 -6.30 -2.17
N ASN A 136 -9.81 -5.82 -3.40
CA ASN A 136 -9.97 -6.66 -4.60
C ASN A 136 -9.07 -6.20 -5.77
N LYS A 137 -7.99 -6.96 -6.01
CA LYS A 137 -7.05 -6.68 -7.09
C LYS A 137 -7.68 -6.78 -8.48
N ASP A 138 -8.58 -7.73 -8.69
CA ASP A 138 -9.17 -7.99 -10.02
C ASP A 138 -10.03 -6.83 -10.51
N VAL A 139 -10.55 -6.03 -9.59
CA VAL A 139 -11.42 -4.89 -9.88
C VAL A 139 -10.62 -3.60 -10.01
N PHE A 140 -9.76 -3.30 -9.04
CA PHE A 140 -9.21 -1.94 -8.89
C PHE A 140 -7.84 -1.76 -9.57
N VAL A 141 -7.09 -2.83 -9.85
CA VAL A 141 -5.77 -2.71 -10.50
C VAL A 141 -5.89 -2.08 -11.88
N GLY A 142 -6.89 -2.49 -12.68
CA GLY A 142 -7.13 -1.90 -13.99
C GLY A 142 -7.42 -0.40 -13.92
N LEU A 143 -8.18 0.04 -12.91
CA LEU A 143 -8.51 1.46 -12.72
C LEU A 143 -7.25 2.27 -12.38
N VAL A 144 -6.40 1.77 -11.48
CA VAL A 144 -5.13 2.44 -11.14
C VAL A 144 -4.18 2.54 -12.34
N LEU A 145 -4.05 1.46 -13.13
CA LEU A 145 -3.13 1.42 -14.28
C LEU A 145 -3.58 2.32 -15.44
N MET A 146 -4.89 2.47 -15.65
CA MET A 146 -5.44 3.31 -16.71
C MET A 146 -5.65 4.76 -16.28
N GLY A 147 -5.61 5.03 -14.98
CA GLY A 147 -5.88 6.33 -14.39
C GLY A 147 -4.65 7.24 -14.24
N PRO A 148 -4.87 8.51 -13.85
CA PRO A 148 -3.80 9.47 -13.55
C PRO A 148 -3.07 9.21 -12.22
N THR A 149 -3.57 8.30 -11.38
CA THR A 149 -3.10 8.05 -10.00
C THR A 149 -1.57 8.01 -9.87
N ILE A 150 -0.87 7.22 -10.71
CA ILE A 150 0.58 7.03 -10.62
C ILE A 150 1.35 8.34 -10.84
N ARG A 151 1.01 9.05 -11.91
CA ARG A 151 1.65 10.33 -12.27
C ARG A 151 1.44 11.37 -11.18
N VAL A 152 0.23 11.39 -10.61
CA VAL A 152 -0.14 12.33 -9.56
C VAL A 152 0.64 12.06 -8.27
N LEU A 153 0.77 10.80 -7.85
CA LEU A 153 1.57 10.43 -6.66
C LEU A 153 3.03 10.88 -6.78
N ILE A 154 3.65 10.62 -7.94
CA ILE A 154 5.02 11.05 -8.21
C ILE A 154 5.12 12.59 -8.22
N SER A 155 4.12 13.29 -8.77
CA SER A 155 4.10 14.75 -8.81
C SER A 155 3.87 15.41 -7.44
N ILE A 156 3.18 14.75 -6.50
CA ILE A 156 3.05 15.23 -5.12
C ILE A 156 4.42 15.23 -4.43
N SER A 157 5.26 14.23 -4.73
CA SER A 157 6.65 14.14 -4.25
C SER A 157 6.79 14.23 -2.73
N SER A 158 5.79 13.77 -1.97
CA SER A 158 5.81 13.72 -0.50
C SER A 158 6.20 12.34 0.02
N CYS A 159 6.65 12.24 1.26
CA CYS A 159 7.01 10.96 1.88
C CYS A 159 5.86 9.94 1.80
N ARG A 160 4.64 10.34 2.17
CA ARG A 160 3.46 9.46 2.16
C ARG A 160 3.01 9.09 0.74
N SER A 161 3.02 10.01 -0.22
CA SER A 161 2.64 9.70 -1.60
C SER A 161 3.58 8.68 -2.24
N ILE A 162 4.88 8.77 -1.96
CA ILE A 162 5.86 7.78 -2.41
C ILE A 162 5.70 6.43 -1.68
N GLN A 163 5.40 6.44 -0.37
CA GLN A 163 5.08 5.19 0.36
C GLN A 163 3.83 4.50 -0.19
N VAL A 164 2.81 5.26 -0.60
CA VAL A 164 1.63 4.75 -1.29
C VAL A 164 2.02 4.15 -2.63
N LEU A 165 2.84 4.84 -3.44
CA LEU A 165 3.35 4.31 -4.70
C LEU A 165 4.10 2.98 -4.50
N THR A 166 5.00 2.91 -3.52
CA THR A 166 5.71 1.67 -3.12
C THR A 166 4.73 0.55 -2.74
N SER A 167 3.65 0.87 -2.04
CA SER A 167 2.61 -0.10 -1.67
C SER A 167 1.84 -0.61 -2.90
N LEU A 168 1.53 0.28 -3.85
CA LEU A 168 0.91 -0.10 -5.12
C LEU A 168 1.86 -0.99 -5.94
N ILE A 169 3.17 -0.70 -5.98
CA ILE A 169 4.17 -1.55 -6.65
C ILE A 169 4.15 -2.95 -6.06
N LYS A 170 4.12 -3.10 -4.72
CA LYS A 170 4.02 -4.42 -4.08
C LYS A 170 2.75 -5.18 -4.42
N LEU A 171 1.63 -4.46 -4.53
CA LEU A 171 0.33 -5.07 -4.80
C LEU A 171 0.16 -5.49 -6.26
N ILE A 172 0.63 -4.65 -7.20
CA ILE A 172 0.39 -4.76 -8.64
C ILE A 172 1.59 -5.41 -9.36
N LYS A 173 2.81 -5.21 -8.85
CA LYS A 173 4.09 -5.70 -9.39
C LYS A 173 4.46 -5.08 -10.73
N SER A 174 5.11 -5.85 -11.61
CA SER A 174 5.67 -5.40 -12.89
C SER A 174 4.72 -4.55 -13.75
N PRO A 175 3.41 -4.86 -13.89
CA PRO A 175 2.50 -4.03 -14.67
C PRO A 175 2.47 -2.55 -14.26
N LEU A 176 2.62 -2.24 -12.96
CA LEU A 176 2.66 -0.86 -12.50
C LEU A 176 3.97 -0.18 -12.91
N ILE A 177 5.08 -0.91 -12.82
CA ILE A 177 6.40 -0.40 -13.18
C ILE A 177 6.49 -0.13 -14.68
N ASP A 178 5.87 -0.98 -15.50
CA ASP A 178 5.78 -0.77 -16.94
C ASP A 178 5.05 0.54 -17.28
N ILE A 179 4.02 0.90 -16.51
CA ILE A 179 3.34 2.19 -16.66
C ILE A 179 4.22 3.35 -16.17
N ILE A 180 4.99 3.19 -15.09
CA ILE A 180 5.95 4.21 -14.61
C ILE A 180 7.03 4.47 -15.67
N GLU A 181 7.59 3.40 -16.26
CA GLU A 181 8.61 3.46 -17.30
C GLU A 181 8.08 4.10 -18.57
N SER A 182 6.94 3.63 -19.09
CA SER A 182 6.35 4.17 -20.33
C SER A 182 5.92 5.64 -20.21
N ASN A 183 5.60 6.10 -19.00
CA ASN A 183 5.33 7.51 -18.73
C ASN A 183 6.61 8.36 -18.58
N GLY A 184 7.80 7.74 -18.53
CA GLY A 184 9.08 8.41 -18.33
C GLY A 184 9.26 8.98 -16.91
N GLU A 185 8.64 8.36 -15.90
CA GLU A 185 8.58 8.91 -14.54
C GLU A 185 9.70 8.38 -13.62
N ILE A 186 10.45 7.36 -14.06
CA ILE A 186 11.61 6.79 -13.32
C ILE A 186 12.63 7.88 -12.90
N PRO A 187 13.06 8.80 -13.80
CA PRO A 187 13.99 9.87 -13.42
C PRO A 187 13.49 10.77 -12.29
N LYS A 188 12.17 11.02 -12.23
CA LYS A 188 11.60 11.84 -11.16
C LYS A 188 11.66 11.12 -9.82
N ILE A 189 11.48 9.80 -9.77
CA ILE A 189 11.63 9.02 -8.53
C ILE A 189 13.09 9.05 -8.07
N ILE A 190 14.04 8.91 -9.01
CA ILE A 190 15.48 8.96 -8.74
C ILE A 190 15.90 10.35 -8.25
N SER A 191 15.32 11.43 -8.77
CA SER A 191 15.64 12.79 -8.31
C SER A 191 15.23 13.05 -6.86
N LEU A 192 14.23 12.33 -6.33
CA LEU A 192 13.82 12.42 -4.93
C LEU A 192 14.87 11.93 -3.94
N LEU A 193 15.83 11.11 -4.38
CA LEU A 193 17.00 10.75 -3.58
C LEU A 193 17.87 11.98 -3.22
N SER A 194 17.76 13.07 -3.98
CA SER A 194 18.45 14.33 -3.74
C SER A 194 17.56 15.38 -3.04
N SER A 195 16.40 14.98 -2.49
CA SER A 195 15.48 15.86 -1.75
C SER A 195 16.12 16.39 -0.47
N PRO A 196 15.82 17.61 -0.01
CA PRO A 196 16.30 18.10 1.30
C PRO A 196 15.68 17.35 2.49
N ASP A 197 14.52 16.72 2.32
CA ASP A 197 13.86 15.95 3.39
C ASP A 197 14.31 14.49 3.36
N LEU A 198 14.99 14.06 4.44
CA LEU A 198 15.44 12.69 4.64
C LEU A 198 14.30 11.68 4.57
N SER A 199 13.09 12.04 5.00
CA SER A 199 11.91 11.16 4.94
C SER A 199 11.54 10.83 3.50
N ILE A 200 11.61 11.84 2.62
CA ILE A 200 11.37 11.68 1.17
C ILE A 200 12.48 10.82 0.55
N GLN A 201 13.75 11.08 0.90
CA GLN A 201 14.87 10.27 0.39
C GLN A 201 14.72 8.80 0.77
N VAL A 202 14.35 8.50 2.02
CA VAL A 202 14.14 7.13 2.50
C VAL A 202 12.95 6.48 1.79
N ALA A 203 11.83 7.19 1.63
CA ALA A 203 10.68 6.68 0.89
C ALA A 203 11.01 6.41 -0.59
N ALA A 204 11.80 7.30 -1.22
CA ALA A 204 12.28 7.12 -2.59
C ALA A 204 13.22 5.93 -2.71
N MET A 205 14.12 5.73 -1.74
CA MET A 205 15.00 4.56 -1.68
C MET A 205 14.19 3.27 -1.58
N ASP A 206 13.21 3.21 -0.68
CA ASP A 206 12.33 2.04 -0.56
C ASP A 206 11.56 1.80 -1.88
N CYS A 207 11.06 2.85 -2.54
CA CYS A 207 10.40 2.74 -3.84
C CYS A 207 11.35 2.19 -4.92
N ILE A 208 12.59 2.68 -4.98
CA ILE A 208 13.62 2.25 -5.94
C ILE A 208 13.98 0.79 -5.74
N LEU A 209 14.07 0.31 -4.50
CA LEU A 209 14.31 -1.11 -4.21
C LEU A 209 13.18 -1.98 -4.74
N GLU A 210 11.92 -1.58 -4.58
CA GLU A 210 10.78 -2.32 -5.11
C GLU A 210 10.72 -2.29 -6.65
N ILE A 211 11.10 -1.17 -7.28
CA ILE A 211 11.28 -1.11 -8.74
C ILE A 211 12.39 -2.07 -9.17
N GLY A 212 13.51 -2.13 -8.44
CA GLY A 212 14.58 -3.10 -8.69
C GLY A 212 14.13 -4.56 -8.58
N TYR A 213 13.25 -4.87 -7.61
CA TYR A 213 12.76 -6.23 -7.38
C TYR A 213 11.74 -6.69 -8.44
N PHE A 214 10.76 -5.86 -8.79
CA PHE A 214 9.68 -6.23 -9.73
C PHE A 214 9.89 -5.75 -11.17
N GLY A 215 10.84 -4.86 -11.40
CA GLY A 215 11.05 -4.19 -12.68
C GLY A 215 11.61 -5.11 -13.76
N ARG A 216 11.09 -4.94 -14.98
CA ARG A 216 11.62 -5.60 -16.18
C ARG A 216 12.85 -4.86 -16.69
N LYS A 217 13.52 -5.47 -17.66
CA LYS A 217 14.79 -4.99 -18.22
C LYS A 217 14.75 -3.50 -18.57
N GLU A 218 13.69 -3.04 -19.20
CA GLU A 218 13.52 -1.66 -19.68
C GLU A 218 13.52 -0.64 -18.51
N ALA A 219 12.83 -0.97 -17.42
CA ALA A 219 12.80 -0.13 -16.23
C ALA A 219 14.17 -0.05 -15.55
N ILE A 220 14.90 -1.17 -15.48
CA ILE A 220 16.25 -1.20 -14.89
C ILE A 220 17.26 -0.45 -15.78
N GLU A 221 17.15 -0.58 -17.10
CA GLU A 221 17.95 0.22 -18.05
C GLU A 221 17.68 1.71 -17.90
N ALA A 222 16.42 2.12 -17.73
CA ALA A 222 16.06 3.51 -17.47
C ALA A 222 16.68 4.02 -16.15
N MET A 223 16.69 3.21 -15.08
CA MET A 223 17.34 3.57 -13.82
C MET A 223 18.85 3.78 -13.97
N PHE A 224 19.52 2.94 -14.76
CA PHE A 224 20.96 3.05 -15.01
C PHE A 224 21.30 4.18 -15.97
N GLY A 225 20.42 4.44 -16.93
CA GLY A 225 20.52 5.59 -17.83
C GLY A 225 20.41 6.93 -17.10
N ASP A 226 19.63 6.99 -16.02
CA ASP A 226 19.47 8.19 -15.19
C ASP A 226 20.46 8.30 -14.03
N GLY A 227 21.49 7.46 -14.02
CA GLY A 227 22.60 7.57 -13.06
C GLY A 227 22.25 7.16 -11.63
N LEU A 228 21.40 6.14 -11.45
CA LEU A 228 21.02 5.67 -10.12
C LEU A 228 22.23 5.24 -9.27
N ILE A 229 23.18 4.50 -9.84
CA ILE A 229 24.30 3.94 -9.07
C ILE A 229 25.19 5.07 -8.54
N GLU A 230 25.43 6.08 -9.37
CA GLU A 230 26.17 7.29 -9.05
C GLU A 230 25.53 8.00 -7.85
N LYS A 231 24.20 8.17 -7.88
CA LYS A 231 23.44 8.77 -6.77
C LYS A 231 23.48 7.94 -5.49
N LEU A 232 23.40 6.61 -5.57
CA LEU A 232 23.52 5.74 -4.40
C LEU A 232 24.93 5.83 -3.79
N MET A 233 25.97 5.91 -4.61
CA MET A 233 27.35 6.12 -4.16
C MET A 233 27.53 7.47 -3.46
N GLU A 234 26.88 8.54 -3.93
CA GLU A 234 26.87 9.85 -3.26
C GLU A 234 26.18 9.77 -1.90
N LEU A 235 25.01 9.12 -1.82
CA LEU A 235 24.27 8.97 -0.57
C LEU A 235 25.05 8.17 0.47
N GLN A 236 25.62 7.02 0.08
CA GLN A 236 26.41 6.18 0.98
C GLN A 236 27.66 6.90 1.51
N ARG A 237 28.27 7.80 0.72
CA ARG A 237 29.37 8.66 1.20
C ARG A 237 28.90 9.73 2.18
N SER A 238 27.79 10.40 1.88
CA SER A 238 27.24 11.46 2.74
C SER A 238 26.85 10.95 4.14
N GLU A 239 26.51 9.68 4.26
CA GLU A 239 26.27 9.01 5.53
C GLU A 239 27.57 8.80 6.31
N ASN A 240 28.61 8.25 5.66
CA ASN A 240 29.90 7.96 6.30
C ASN A 240 30.64 9.23 6.77
N GLU A 241 30.47 10.36 6.07
CA GLU A 241 31.02 11.65 6.49
C GLU A 241 30.38 12.19 7.78
N GLY A 242 29.15 11.76 8.10
CA GLY A 242 28.45 12.12 9.33
C GLY A 242 28.94 11.39 10.58
N ASP A 243 29.72 10.31 10.43
CA ASP A 243 30.19 9.45 11.53
C ASP A 243 31.59 9.83 12.03
N SER A 244 32.21 10.89 11.46
CA SER A 244 33.62 11.22 11.72
C SER A 244 33.87 12.25 12.84
N ILE A 245 32.88 12.66 13.62
CA ILE A 245 33.10 13.53 14.79
C ILE A 245 32.20 13.10 15.96
N THR A 246 32.67 12.13 16.76
CA THR A 246 32.76 12.18 18.24
C THR A 246 33.10 10.80 18.81
N GLU A 247 34.34 10.36 18.65
CA GLU A 247 34.94 9.51 19.68
C GLU A 247 35.21 10.39 20.92
N THR A 248 34.16 10.67 21.70
CA THR A 248 34.36 10.99 23.12
C THR A 248 33.77 9.83 23.90
N GLU A 249 34.65 9.00 24.42
CA GLU A 249 34.34 8.04 25.48
C GLU A 249 33.49 8.74 26.56
N ASN A 250 32.24 8.33 26.72
CA ASN A 250 31.59 8.18 28.02
C ASN A 250 30.26 7.47 27.88
N GLY A 251 30.12 6.36 28.62
CA GLY A 251 28.90 5.60 28.71
C GLY A 251 27.74 6.44 29.26
N GLY A 252 26.59 6.30 28.61
CA GLY A 252 25.32 6.85 29.06
C GLY A 252 24.29 6.67 27.97
N GLY A 253 23.30 5.81 28.21
CA GLY A 253 22.20 5.55 27.28
C GLY A 253 21.56 6.87 26.83
N GLY A 254 21.69 7.16 25.54
CA GLY A 254 21.13 8.35 24.90
C GLY A 254 20.20 7.89 23.78
N CYS A 255 18.98 8.39 23.81
CA CYS A 255 17.97 8.20 22.78
C CYS A 255 18.59 8.49 21.40
N GLU A 256 18.58 7.49 20.51
CA GLU A 256 18.97 7.69 19.12
C GLU A 256 18.09 8.81 18.54
N GLU A 257 18.70 9.91 18.11
CA GLU A 257 17.96 10.95 17.39
C GLU A 257 17.33 10.30 16.14
N PRO A 258 16.05 10.55 15.85
CA PRO A 258 15.35 9.88 14.75
C PRO A 258 16.05 10.07 13.40
N GLU A 259 16.79 11.18 13.24
CA GLU A 259 17.55 11.53 12.06
C GLU A 259 18.80 10.65 11.84
N MET A 260 19.48 10.24 12.92
CA MET A 260 20.65 9.34 12.86
C MET A 260 20.24 7.90 12.52
N GLY A 261 19.06 7.46 12.98
CA GLY A 261 18.46 6.19 12.58
C GLY A 261 18.01 6.15 11.11
N LEU A 262 17.56 7.29 10.57
CA LEU A 262 17.18 7.44 9.16
C LEU A 262 18.41 7.46 8.23
N LYS A 263 19.50 8.13 8.61
CA LYS A 263 20.75 8.13 7.82
C LYS A 263 21.34 6.73 7.67
N ARG A 264 21.26 5.90 8.73
CA ARG A 264 21.64 4.47 8.67
C ARG A 264 20.92 3.65 7.60
N ARG A 265 19.83 4.16 7.02
CA ARG A 265 19.12 3.50 5.92
C ARG A 265 19.81 3.61 4.57
N PHE A 266 20.84 4.44 4.41
CA PHE A 266 21.63 4.48 3.17
C PHE A 266 22.86 3.57 3.20
N SER A 267 23.14 2.95 4.36
CA SER A 267 24.25 2.02 4.50
C SER A 267 24.09 0.85 3.53
N SER A 268 25.18 0.59 2.79
CA SER A 268 25.23 -0.44 1.77
C SER A 268 24.05 -0.38 0.77
N CYS A 269 23.52 0.82 0.47
CA CYS A 269 22.35 0.98 -0.40
C CYS A 269 22.59 0.44 -1.81
N VAL A 270 23.83 0.55 -2.33
CA VAL A 270 24.26 -0.05 -3.59
C VAL A 270 24.15 -1.57 -3.55
N ALA A 271 24.66 -2.19 -2.48
CA ALA A 271 24.60 -3.64 -2.29
C ALA A 271 23.15 -4.11 -2.10
N ARG A 272 22.34 -3.40 -1.32
CA ARG A 272 20.91 -3.69 -1.14
C ARG A 272 20.17 -3.65 -2.47
N PHE A 273 20.45 -2.66 -3.31
CA PHE A 273 19.86 -2.57 -4.64
C PHE A 273 20.30 -3.74 -5.54
N ALA A 274 21.60 -4.07 -5.55
CA ALA A 274 22.12 -5.23 -6.28
C ALA A 274 21.47 -6.56 -5.85
N VAL A 275 21.22 -6.72 -4.55
CA VAL A 275 20.49 -7.87 -4.02
C VAL A 275 19.06 -7.92 -4.57
N GLN A 276 18.34 -6.79 -4.61
CA GLN A 276 16.98 -6.76 -5.18
C GLN A 276 16.96 -7.19 -6.65
N LEU A 277 17.95 -6.78 -7.45
CA LEU A 277 18.05 -7.24 -8.84
C LEU A 277 18.25 -8.76 -8.93
N GLU A 278 19.04 -9.34 -8.02
CA GLU A 278 19.38 -10.76 -8.03
C GLU A 278 18.24 -11.65 -7.52
N VAL A 279 17.59 -11.27 -6.43
CA VAL A 279 16.45 -12.02 -5.87
C VAL A 279 15.11 -11.67 -6.53
N GLY A 280 15.05 -10.56 -7.27
CA GLY A 280 13.83 -10.00 -7.85
C GLY A 280 13.09 -10.90 -8.84
N GLU A 281 11.81 -10.63 -9.03
CA GLU A 281 10.90 -11.37 -9.91
C GLU A 281 10.90 -10.86 -11.36
N GLY A 282 11.34 -9.61 -11.59
CA GLY A 282 11.18 -8.94 -12.89
C GLY A 282 12.17 -9.33 -13.99
N LEU A 283 13.36 -9.81 -13.61
CA LEU A 283 14.48 -10.07 -14.52
C LEU A 283 14.73 -11.57 -14.77
N ARG A 284 15.15 -11.91 -15.99
CA ARG A 284 15.65 -13.24 -16.34
C ARG A 284 17.05 -13.46 -15.77
N GLN A 285 17.43 -14.72 -15.55
CA GLN A 285 18.75 -15.08 -15.01
C GLN A 285 19.94 -14.51 -15.80
N ARG A 286 19.80 -14.38 -17.11
CA ARG A 286 20.83 -13.73 -17.95
C ARG A 286 20.93 -12.24 -17.67
N GLU A 287 19.79 -11.55 -17.63
CA GLU A 287 19.70 -10.11 -17.37
C GLU A 287 20.22 -9.78 -15.96
N LYS A 288 19.87 -10.59 -14.95
CA LYS A 288 20.41 -10.46 -13.59
C LYS A 288 21.93 -10.43 -13.55
N ARG A 289 22.59 -11.33 -14.30
CA ARG A 289 24.05 -11.38 -14.40
C ARG A 289 24.61 -10.16 -15.14
N GLU A 290 23.98 -9.75 -16.22
CA GLU A 290 24.38 -8.58 -17.02
C GLU A 290 24.30 -7.30 -16.16
N PHE A 291 23.17 -7.06 -15.49
CA PHE A 291 23.01 -5.90 -14.62
C PHE A 291 23.93 -5.94 -13.40
N LYS A 292 24.19 -7.11 -12.81
CA LYS A 292 25.18 -7.23 -11.73
C LYS A 292 26.57 -6.79 -12.16
N LEU A 293 27.03 -7.21 -13.34
CA LEU A 293 28.31 -6.75 -13.89
C LEU A 293 28.31 -5.25 -14.15
N GLU A 294 27.18 -4.72 -14.62
CA GLU A 294 27.03 -3.30 -14.90
C GLU A 294 27.03 -2.44 -13.62
N VAL A 295 26.42 -2.92 -12.52
CA VAL A 295 26.55 -2.30 -11.19
C VAL A 295 28.01 -2.26 -10.77
N LEU A 296 28.72 -3.39 -10.85
CA LEU A 296 30.14 -3.48 -10.48
C LEU A 296 31.03 -2.54 -11.31
N LYS A 297 30.70 -2.37 -12.59
CA LYS A 297 31.39 -1.43 -13.47
C LYS A 297 31.15 0.01 -13.04
N ARG A 298 29.89 0.42 -12.87
CA ARG A 298 29.55 1.79 -12.44
C ARG A 298 30.11 2.12 -11.06
N VAL A 299 30.07 1.20 -10.10
CA VAL A 299 30.69 1.39 -8.78
C VAL A 299 32.16 1.75 -8.91
N LYS A 300 32.92 1.05 -9.76
CA LYS A 300 34.34 1.36 -9.99
C LYS A 300 34.55 2.71 -10.65
N GLU A 301 33.68 3.09 -11.59
CA GLU A 301 33.74 4.37 -12.30
C GLU A 301 33.39 5.57 -11.39
N SER A 302 32.48 5.37 -10.43
CA SER A 302 32.01 6.41 -9.51
C SER A 302 32.80 6.48 -8.19
N SER A 303 33.66 5.51 -7.90
CA SER A 303 34.44 5.49 -6.65
C SER A 303 35.55 6.53 -6.66
N VAL A 304 35.80 7.16 -5.50
CA VAL A 304 36.85 8.17 -5.33
C VAL A 304 38.21 7.52 -5.05
N SER A 305 38.22 6.28 -4.55
CA SER A 305 39.44 5.52 -4.26
C SER A 305 39.30 4.03 -4.59
N GLU A 306 40.44 3.37 -4.80
CA GLU A 306 40.48 1.90 -4.98
C GLU A 306 39.99 1.15 -3.73
N ALA A 307 40.20 1.72 -2.54
CA ALA A 307 39.74 1.14 -1.28
C ALA A 307 38.21 1.17 -1.16
N GLU A 308 37.58 2.31 -1.49
CA GLU A 308 36.11 2.44 -1.54
C GLU A 308 35.52 1.46 -2.55
N ALA A 309 36.08 1.42 -3.77
CA ALA A 309 35.66 0.51 -4.82
C ALA A 309 35.75 -0.96 -4.36
N ALA A 310 36.85 -1.35 -3.71
CA ALA A 310 37.04 -2.72 -3.22
C ALA A 310 36.03 -3.11 -2.14
N THR A 311 35.74 -2.21 -1.19
CA THR A 311 34.76 -2.45 -0.12
C THR A 311 33.36 -2.64 -0.69
N ILE A 312 32.89 -1.72 -1.53
CA ILE A 312 31.52 -1.79 -2.08
C ILE A 312 31.38 -2.96 -3.05
N VAL A 313 32.41 -3.24 -3.87
CA VAL A 313 32.42 -4.45 -4.73
C VAL A 313 32.35 -5.71 -3.89
N ALA A 314 33.07 -5.79 -2.78
CA ALA A 314 32.98 -6.93 -1.88
C ALA A 314 31.57 -7.05 -1.31
N GLU A 315 30.96 -5.97 -0.81
CA GLU A 315 29.58 -5.98 -0.30
C GLU A 315 28.58 -6.45 -1.37
N VAL A 316 28.69 -5.96 -2.62
CA VAL A 316 27.83 -6.37 -3.73
C VAL A 316 28.03 -7.84 -4.11
N LEU A 317 29.24 -8.38 -3.99
CA LEU A 317 29.50 -9.80 -4.30
C LEU A 317 29.04 -10.73 -3.17
N TRP A 318 29.28 -10.34 -1.91
CA TRP A 318 28.96 -11.15 -0.72
C TRP A 318 27.51 -11.04 -0.30
N GLY A 319 26.91 -9.86 -0.30
CA GLY A 319 25.50 -9.65 0.06
C GLY A 319 24.51 -10.31 -0.89
N SER A 320 24.99 -10.60 -2.10
CA SER A 320 24.29 -11.28 -3.19
C SER A 320 24.53 -12.80 -3.25
N SER A 321 25.36 -13.37 -2.39
CA SER A 321 25.63 -14.81 -2.40
C SER A 321 24.43 -15.58 -1.80
N PRO A 322 23.95 -16.68 -2.43
CA PRO A 322 22.78 -17.43 -1.99
C PRO A 322 22.84 -17.98 -0.56
#